data_AF-A0A935FSW0-F1
#
_entry.id   AF-A0A935FSW0-F1
#
_cell.length_a   1.000
_cell.length_b   1.000
_cell.length_c   1.000
_cell.angle_alpha   90.00
_cell.angle_beta   90.00
_cell.angle_gamma   90.00
#
_symmetry.space_group_name_H-M   'P 1'
#
loop_
_entity.id
_entity.type
_entity.pdbx_description
1 polymer ?
#
loop_
_entity_poly.entity_id
_entity_poly.type
_entity_poly.pdbx_seq_one_letter_code
_entity_poly.pdbx_strand_id
1 'polypeptide(L)'
;MKRLLFLILFFIVPLSALFSQTVFVTKSGKKYHKEDCRYSATANPINLSDAISRGYVPCKVCKPESGSTYKSDDNNFYQDPPKDSQYNEKVQCSAMTKSGNRCKRMTKSPNGLCWQHGGD
;
A
#
# COMPACT_ATOMS: atom_id res chain seq x y z
N MET A 1 -37.74 9.18 -33.37
CA MET A 1 -37.33 9.42 -31.97
C MET A 1 -36.03 8.69 -31.58
N LYS A 2 -34.96 8.79 -32.40
CA LYS A 2 -33.68 8.08 -32.15
C LYS A 2 -32.46 9.02 -31.98
N ARG A 3 -32.69 10.35 -32.04
CA ARG A 3 -31.62 11.36 -31.84
C ARG A 3 -31.53 11.89 -30.41
N LEU A 4 -32.57 11.69 -29.59
CA LEU A 4 -32.58 12.06 -28.17
C LEU A 4 -31.94 11.00 -27.26
N LEU A 5 -31.68 9.79 -27.78
CA LEU A 5 -31.11 8.68 -27.01
C LEU A 5 -29.57 8.72 -26.97
N PHE A 6 -28.93 9.47 -27.89
CA PHE A 6 -27.47 9.64 -27.93
C PHE A 6 -26.93 10.74 -27.00
N LEU A 7 -27.74 11.73 -26.61
CA LEU A 7 -27.33 12.80 -25.69
C LEU A 7 -27.37 12.41 -24.21
N ILE A 8 -28.11 11.35 -23.88
CA ILE A 8 -28.24 10.83 -22.50
C ILE A 8 -27.06 9.89 -22.17
N LEU A 9 -26.41 9.30 -23.17
CA LEU A 9 -25.29 8.36 -22.99
C LEU A 9 -23.92 9.06 -22.80
N PHE A 10 -23.82 10.36 -23.06
CA PHE A 10 -22.57 11.14 -22.94
C PHE A 10 -22.48 11.97 -21.65
N PHE A 11 -23.57 12.12 -20.91
CA PHE A 11 -23.64 12.98 -19.70
C PHE A 11 -23.69 12.21 -18.38
N ILE A 12 -23.85 10.87 -18.39
CA ILE A 12 -24.11 10.06 -17.17
C ILE A 12 -22.85 9.37 -16.62
N VAL A 13 -21.70 9.44 -17.29
CA VAL A 13 -20.47 8.86 -16.73
C VAL A 13 -19.59 9.99 -16.20
N PRO A 14 -19.77 10.44 -14.94
CA PRO A 14 -18.75 11.24 -14.32
C PRO A 14 -17.53 10.31 -14.21
N LEU A 15 -16.50 10.66 -14.95
CA LEU A 15 -15.16 10.10 -14.83
C LEU A 15 -14.69 10.37 -13.40
N SER A 16 -15.04 9.49 -12.47
CA SER A 16 -14.62 9.55 -11.08
C SER A 16 -13.10 9.47 -11.09
N ALA A 17 -12.45 10.63 -10.97
CA ALA A 17 -11.01 10.76 -10.92
C ALA A 17 -10.48 9.89 -9.77
N LEU A 18 -9.67 8.89 -10.11
CA LEU A 18 -9.00 8.03 -9.16
C LEU A 18 -7.92 8.86 -8.44
N PHE A 19 -8.31 9.53 -7.36
CA PHE A 19 -7.35 10.20 -6.47
C PHE A 19 -6.63 9.13 -5.65
N SER A 20 -5.49 8.65 -6.15
CA SER A 20 -4.57 7.81 -5.39
C SER A 20 -3.48 8.67 -4.76
N GLN A 21 -3.25 8.51 -3.46
CA GLN A 21 -2.19 9.21 -2.74
C GLN A 21 -0.86 8.46 -2.90
N THR A 22 0.15 9.13 -3.45
CA THR A 22 1.51 8.59 -3.55
C THR A 22 2.26 8.79 -2.22
N VAL A 23 2.90 7.72 -1.74
CA VAL A 23 3.82 7.74 -0.59
C VAL A 23 5.14 7.07 -0.97
N PHE A 24 6.16 7.21 -0.13
CA PHE A 24 7.52 6.78 -0.45
C PHE A 24 7.99 5.69 0.50
N VAL A 25 8.51 4.58 -0.02
CA VAL A 25 9.01 3.45 0.79
C VAL A 25 10.49 3.21 0.53
N THR A 26 11.28 3.16 1.59
CA THR A 26 12.72 2.85 1.53
C THR A 26 12.96 1.35 1.37
N LYS A 27 14.01 0.96 0.63
CA LYS A 27 14.39 -0.45 0.44
C LYS A 27 14.64 -1.24 1.73
N SER A 28 15.15 -0.57 2.77
CA SER A 28 15.58 -1.19 4.03
C SER A 28 14.57 -1.00 5.17
N GLY A 29 13.38 -0.46 4.90
CA GLY A 29 12.47 0.00 5.94
C GLY A 29 11.05 -0.55 5.78
N LYS A 30 10.38 -0.73 6.92
CA LYS A 30 8.96 -1.12 7.01
C LYS A 30 8.01 0.07 7.01
N LYS A 31 8.51 1.26 6.68
CA LYS A 31 7.75 2.51 6.80
C LYS A 31 7.50 3.15 5.44
N TYR A 32 6.33 3.78 5.31
CA TYR A 32 6.08 4.73 4.24
C TYR A 32 6.23 6.17 4.74
N HIS A 33 6.66 7.04 3.84
CA HIS A 33 7.15 8.38 4.09
C HIS A 33 6.44 9.38 3.19
N LYS A 34 6.43 10.66 3.59
CA LYS A 34 6.14 11.79 2.69
C LYS A 34 7.36 12.06 1.81
N GLU A 35 7.15 12.75 0.69
CA GLU A 35 8.22 13.11 -0.26
C GLU A 35 9.34 13.91 0.42
N ASP A 36 8.97 14.82 1.32
CA ASP A 36 9.86 15.74 2.04
C ASP A 36 10.51 15.14 3.31
N CYS A 37 10.34 13.83 3.56
CA CYS A 37 10.93 13.20 4.73
C CYS A 37 12.46 13.15 4.62
N ARG A 38 13.19 13.43 5.72
CA ARG A 38 14.65 13.23 5.75
C ARG A 38 15.10 11.82 5.34
N TYR A 39 14.23 10.82 5.45
CA TYR A 39 14.50 9.42 5.09
C TYR A 39 13.95 9.00 3.71
N SER A 40 13.21 9.86 3.00
CA SER A 40 12.65 9.53 1.68
C SER A 40 13.63 9.75 0.52
N ALA A 41 14.83 10.29 0.77
CA ALA A 41 15.81 10.61 -0.28
C ALA A 41 16.16 9.41 -1.19
N THR A 42 16.15 8.19 -0.66
CA THR A 42 16.40 6.95 -1.43
C THR A 42 15.17 6.06 -1.55
N ALA A 43 13.99 6.59 -1.26
CA ALA A 43 12.74 5.85 -1.25
C ALA A 43 12.08 5.83 -2.62
N ASN A 44 11.36 4.75 -2.91
CA ASN A 44 10.61 4.61 -4.15
C ASN A 44 9.14 4.99 -3.93
N PRO A 45 8.49 5.68 -4.89
CA PRO A 45 7.08 6.01 -4.81
C PRO A 45 6.21 4.75 -4.95
N ILE A 46 5.11 4.71 -4.21
CA ILE A 46 4.10 3.65 -4.21
C ILE A 46 2.73 4.26 -3.86
N ASN A 47 1.62 3.67 -4.32
CA ASN A 47 0.30 4.06 -3.85
C ASN A 47 0.17 3.77 -2.35
N LEU A 48 -0.51 4.66 -1.61
CA LEU A 48 -0.74 4.46 -0.18
C LEU A 48 -1.48 3.15 0.11
N SER A 49 -2.50 2.81 -0.67
CA SER A 49 -3.24 1.55 -0.55
C SER A 49 -2.34 0.32 -0.74
N ASP A 50 -1.43 0.38 -1.72
CA ASP A 50 -0.44 -0.66 -1.95
C ASP A 50 0.57 -0.74 -0.80
N ALA A 51 0.97 0.40 -0.22
CA ALA A 51 1.85 0.42 0.95
C ALA A 51 1.19 -0.25 2.16
N ILE A 52 -0.07 0.10 2.46
CA ILE A 52 -0.83 -0.47 3.57
C ILE A 52 -1.07 -1.97 3.35
N SER A 53 -1.51 -2.38 2.17
CA SER A 53 -1.76 -3.80 1.85
C SER A 53 -0.49 -4.66 1.89
N ARG A 54 0.68 -4.06 1.63
CA ARG A 54 2.00 -4.70 1.80
C ARG A 54 2.53 -4.62 3.23
N GLY A 55 1.77 -4.09 4.19
CA GLY A 55 2.13 -4.06 5.61
C GLY A 55 3.13 -2.96 6.00
N TYR A 56 3.33 -1.93 5.16
CA TYR A 56 4.12 -0.78 5.55
C TYR A 56 3.34 0.10 6.53
N VAL A 57 4.03 0.61 7.55
CA VAL A 57 3.45 1.48 8.59
C VAL A 57 3.85 2.94 8.39
N PRO A 58 3.09 3.94 8.87
CA PRO A 58 3.46 5.34 8.70
C PRO A 58 4.76 5.68 9.43
N CYS A 59 5.59 6.49 8.78
CA CYS A 59 6.79 7.03 9.41
C CYS A 59 6.42 7.98 10.57
N LYS A 60 6.81 7.63 11.80
CA LYS A 60 6.60 8.43 13.01
C LYS A 60 7.25 9.84 12.95
N VAL A 61 8.22 10.06 12.05
CA VAL A 61 8.94 11.34 11.90
C VAL A 61 8.18 12.30 10.99
N CYS A 62 7.84 11.89 9.77
CA CYS A 62 7.11 12.77 8.85
C CYS A 62 5.59 12.68 9.00
N LYS A 63 5.06 11.70 9.76
CA LYS A 63 3.64 11.53 10.08
C LYS A 63 2.73 11.71 8.85
N PRO A 64 2.91 10.88 7.80
CA PRO A 64 2.08 10.97 6.61
C PRO A 64 0.61 10.70 6.99
N GLU A 65 -0.31 11.51 6.45
CA GLU A 65 -1.75 11.29 6.65
C GLU A 65 -2.12 9.97 5.97
N SER A 66 -2.47 8.96 6.77
CA SER A 66 -3.01 7.70 6.26
C SER A 66 -4.39 8.01 5.68
N GLY A 67 -4.48 8.12 4.35
CA GLY A 67 -5.69 8.27 3.55
C GLY A 67 -6.78 7.26 3.91
N SER A 68 -7.48 7.58 4.98
CA SER A 68 -8.84 7.21 5.33
C SER A 68 -9.21 8.21 6.42
N THR A 69 -10.31 8.92 6.28
CA THR A 69 -11.05 9.44 7.42
C THR A 69 -11.53 8.24 8.25
N TYR A 70 -10.61 7.58 8.94
CA TYR A 70 -10.93 6.72 10.06
C TYR A 70 -11.17 7.68 11.20
N LYS A 71 -12.45 8.00 11.46
CA LYS A 71 -12.82 8.48 12.77
C LYS A 71 -12.33 7.41 13.75
N SER A 72 -11.36 7.82 14.56
CA SER A 72 -10.81 7.03 15.63
C SER A 72 -11.86 7.01 16.72
N ASP A 73 -12.83 6.14 16.55
CA ASP A 73 -13.76 5.75 17.59
C ASP A 73 -12.97 4.74 18.43
N ASP A 74 -12.32 5.29 19.47
CA ASP A 74 -11.89 4.63 20.69
C ASP A 74 -11.82 3.09 20.65
N ASN A 75 -10.64 2.57 20.29
CA ASN A 75 -9.87 1.64 21.12
C ASN A 75 -8.55 1.35 20.39
N ASN A 76 -7.52 2.08 20.81
CA ASN A 76 -6.14 1.90 20.39
C ASN A 76 -5.67 0.47 20.69
N PHE A 77 -5.72 -0.37 19.67
CA PHE A 77 -4.77 -1.48 19.55
C PHE A 77 -4.04 -1.37 18.23
N TYR A 78 -3.33 -0.25 18.07
CA TYR A 78 -2.08 -0.26 17.32
C TYR A 78 -1.15 -1.20 18.09
N GLN A 79 -1.25 -2.51 17.84
CA GLN A 79 -0.14 -3.39 18.16
C GLN A 79 1.00 -2.85 17.31
N ASP A 80 1.97 -2.18 17.94
CA ASP A 80 3.28 -2.08 17.33
C ASP A 80 3.62 -3.50 16.85
N PRO A 81 3.92 -3.71 15.55
CA PRO A 81 4.24 -5.03 15.05
C PRO A 81 5.36 -5.59 15.94
N PRO A 82 5.18 -6.81 16.51
CA PRO A 82 6.03 -7.32 17.58
C PRO A 82 7.50 -7.14 17.19
N LYS A 83 8.21 -6.33 17.97
CA LYS A 83 9.58 -5.88 17.66
C LYS A 83 10.63 -6.99 17.87
N ASP A 84 10.19 -8.22 18.15
CA ASP A 84 11.04 -9.28 18.70
C ASP A 84 10.66 -10.69 18.21
N SER A 85 9.37 -11.02 18.00
CA SER A 85 9.02 -12.43 17.79
C SER A 85 9.47 -12.94 16.43
N GLN A 86 10.51 -13.77 16.46
CA GLN A 86 10.92 -14.73 15.44
C GLN A 86 9.81 -15.10 14.44
N TYR A 87 9.78 -14.43 13.28
CA TYR A 87 9.04 -14.91 12.11
C TYR A 87 9.83 -16.07 11.50
N ASN A 88 9.84 -17.21 12.20
CA ASN A 88 10.61 -18.38 11.81
C ASN A 88 9.91 -19.20 10.72
N GLU A 89 8.63 -18.92 10.44
CA GLU A 89 7.85 -19.65 9.45
C GLU A 89 8.02 -19.02 8.05
N LYS A 90 8.40 -19.85 7.08
CA LYS A 90 8.38 -19.45 5.67
C LYS A 90 6.93 -19.48 5.20
N VAL A 91 6.39 -18.33 4.80
CA VAL A 91 5.06 -18.24 4.18
C VAL A 91 5.16 -18.08 2.66
N GLN A 92 4.10 -18.43 1.94
CA GLN A 92 4.04 -18.18 0.51
C GLN A 92 3.83 -16.69 0.23
N CYS A 93 4.58 -16.15 -0.73
CA CYS A 93 4.47 -14.77 -1.17
C CYS A 93 3.02 -14.41 -1.53
N SER A 94 2.54 -13.29 -0.98
CA SER A 94 1.17 -12.82 -1.17
C SER A 94 0.92 -12.08 -2.49
N ALA A 95 1.97 -11.62 -3.19
CA ALA A 95 1.85 -10.85 -4.42
C ALA A 95 1.60 -11.69 -5.69
N MET A 96 1.02 -11.07 -6.71
CA MET A 96 0.73 -11.65 -8.02
C MET A 96 1.87 -11.43 -9.03
N THR A 97 2.09 -12.37 -9.93
CA THR A 97 3.01 -12.20 -11.07
C THR A 97 2.37 -11.32 -12.15
N LYS A 98 3.17 -10.87 -13.12
CA LYS A 98 2.66 -10.13 -14.30
C LYS A 98 1.60 -10.90 -15.09
N SER A 99 1.62 -12.22 -15.04
CA SER A 99 0.64 -13.12 -15.65
C SER A 99 -0.62 -13.34 -14.81
N GLY A 100 -0.77 -12.66 -13.68
CA GLY A 100 -1.97 -12.70 -12.83
C GLY A 100 -2.04 -13.89 -11.86
N ASN A 101 -1.05 -14.78 -11.86
CA ASN A 101 -1.01 -15.92 -10.96
C ASN A 101 -0.36 -15.54 -9.62
N ARG A 102 -0.81 -16.16 -8.53
CA ARG A 102 -0.18 -15.98 -7.21
C ARG A 102 1.27 -16.43 -7.25
N CYS A 103 2.17 -15.62 -6.68
CA CYS A 103 3.56 -15.99 -6.54
C CYS A 103 3.70 -17.24 -5.66
N LYS A 104 4.39 -18.25 -6.17
CA LYS A 104 4.63 -19.52 -5.46
C LYS A 104 5.89 -19.51 -4.59
N ARG A 105 6.64 -18.41 -4.58
CA ARG A 105 7.90 -18.31 -3.82
C ARG A 105 7.61 -18.19 -2.32
N MET A 106 8.40 -18.86 -1.51
CA MET A 106 8.34 -18.76 -0.05
C MET A 106 9.22 -17.63 0.46
N THR A 107 8.82 -16.99 1.55
CA THR A 107 9.53 -15.85 2.17
C THR A 107 9.44 -15.89 3.69
N LYS A 108 10.48 -15.39 4.33
CA LYS A 108 10.47 -15.05 5.77
C LYS A 108 10.31 -13.55 5.99
N SER A 109 10.16 -12.78 4.90
CA SER A 109 10.03 -11.35 5.03
C SER A 109 8.76 -11.03 5.82
N PRO A 110 8.83 -10.13 6.82
CA PRO A 110 7.68 -9.78 7.65
C PRO A 110 6.49 -9.22 6.85
N ASN A 111 6.73 -8.70 5.64
CA ASN A 111 5.67 -8.20 4.75
C ASN A 111 4.98 -9.32 3.92
N GLY A 112 5.41 -10.57 4.07
CA GLY A 112 4.88 -11.70 3.31
C GLY A 112 5.20 -11.65 1.81
N LEU A 113 6.16 -10.82 1.37
CA LEU A 113 6.61 -10.71 -0.01
C LEU A 113 7.95 -11.43 -0.20
N CYS A 114 8.21 -11.96 -1.40
CA CYS A 114 9.53 -12.50 -1.75
C CYS A 114 10.43 -11.41 -2.33
N TRP A 115 11.73 -11.69 -2.46
CA TRP A 115 12.74 -10.77 -3.00
C TRP A 115 12.42 -10.18 -4.40
N GLN A 116 11.58 -10.85 -5.20
CA GLN A 116 11.13 -10.29 -6.49
C GLN A 116 10.00 -9.27 -6.34
N HIS A 117 9.26 -9.33 -5.24
CA HIS A 117 8.08 -8.52 -4.96
C HIS A 117 8.33 -7.56 -3.79
N GLY A 118 9.60 -7.25 -3.47
CA GLY A 118 9.96 -6.29 -2.42
C GLY A 118 9.99 -6.87 -1.01
N GLY A 119 10.17 -8.19 -0.87
CA GLY A 119 10.55 -8.82 0.39
C GLY A 119 12.06 -8.77 0.62
N ASP A 120 12.44 -8.74 1.89
CA ASP A 120 13.82 -8.86 2.38
C ASP A 120 14.32 -10.31 2.34
#